data_AF-A0A1A0M236-F1
#
_entry.id   AF-A0A1A0M236-F1
#
_cell.length_a   1.000
_cell.length_b   1.000
_cell.length_c   1.000
_cell.angle_alpha   90.00
_cell.angle_beta   90.00
_cell.angle_gamma   90.00
#
_symmetry.space_group_name_H-M   'P 1'
#
loop_
_entity.id
_entity.type
_entity.pdbx_description
1 polymer ?
#
loop_
_entity_poly.entity_id
_entity_poly.type
_entity_poly.pdbx_seq_one_letter_code
_entity_poly.pdbx_strand_id
1 'polypeptide(L)'
;MKPAGVHHVAICVADAQEGLAFYRDVLGMTQLPRPDLGPGHWLDAGGQQVHLMESDTQPPGANHFAIRVDDVDAAVSDLQQQGVEVHRVPLTPGAGHQAFLHDPFGNLVELNQPE
;
A
#
# COMPACT_ATOMS: atom_id res chain seq x y z
N MET A 1 16.90 -4.84 -23.43
CA MET A 1 16.63 -3.69 -22.53
C MET A 1 16.55 -4.24 -21.10
N LYS A 2 17.10 -3.56 -20.09
CA LYS A 2 17.07 -3.96 -18.67
C LYS A 2 16.37 -2.83 -17.88
N PRO A 3 15.32 -3.12 -17.07
CA PRO A 3 14.67 -2.10 -16.26
C PRO A 3 15.60 -1.59 -15.16
N ALA A 4 15.45 -0.32 -14.79
CA ALA A 4 16.19 0.29 -13.67
C ALA A 4 15.51 0.03 -12.30
N GLY A 5 14.20 -0.25 -12.30
CA GLY A 5 13.41 -0.50 -11.11
C GLY A 5 11.91 -0.41 -11.40
N VAL A 6 11.10 -0.65 -10.36
CA VAL A 6 9.66 -0.32 -10.38
C VAL A 6 9.54 1.18 -10.14
N HIS A 7 8.88 1.89 -11.07
CA HIS A 7 8.65 3.32 -10.90
C HIS A 7 7.48 3.58 -9.93
N HIS A 8 6.36 2.90 -10.15
CA HIS A 8 5.14 3.07 -9.38
C HIS A 8 4.26 1.83 -9.53
N VAL A 9 3.30 1.70 -8.62
CA VAL A 9 2.13 0.82 -8.78
C VAL A 9 0.88 1.69 -8.88
N ALA A 10 -0.12 1.22 -9.62
CA ALA A 10 -1.40 1.90 -9.71
C ALA A 10 -2.51 0.93 -9.27
N ILE A 11 -3.40 1.42 -8.42
CA ILE A 11 -4.50 0.66 -7.84
C ILE A 11 -5.81 1.40 -8.00
N CYS A 12 -6.91 0.65 -8.03
CA CYS A 12 -8.25 1.19 -8.09
C CYS A 12 -8.79 1.38 -6.67
N VAL A 13 -9.39 2.52 -6.43
CA VAL A 13 -10.15 2.82 -5.21
C VAL A 13 -11.55 3.26 -5.61
N ALA A 14 -12.60 2.85 -4.90
CA ALA A 14 -13.97 3.23 -5.27
C ALA A 14 -14.26 4.71 -4.99
N ASP A 15 -13.52 5.33 -4.08
CA ASP A 15 -13.58 6.77 -3.77
C ASP A 15 -12.15 7.31 -3.56
N ALA A 16 -11.76 8.31 -4.34
CA ALA A 16 -10.40 8.86 -4.30
C ALA A 16 -10.07 9.57 -2.98
N GLN A 17 -11.05 10.21 -2.33
CA GLN A 17 -10.83 10.93 -1.07
C GLN A 17 -10.71 9.98 0.11
N GLU A 18 -11.56 8.95 0.17
CA GLU A 18 -11.44 7.89 1.16
C GLU A 18 -10.13 7.11 0.97
N GLY A 19 -9.74 6.83 -0.28
CA GLY A 19 -8.43 6.26 -0.58
C GLY A 19 -7.27 7.15 -0.13
N LEU A 20 -7.34 8.46 -0.39
CA LEU A 20 -6.33 9.38 0.11
C LEU A 20 -6.24 9.35 1.64
N ALA A 21 -7.37 9.39 2.34
CA ALA A 21 -7.41 9.35 3.79
C ALA A 21 -6.77 8.06 4.33
N PHE A 22 -7.11 6.89 3.78
CA PHE A 22 -6.52 5.63 4.22
C PHE A 22 -5.00 5.61 3.98
N TYR A 23 -4.55 5.82 2.74
CA TYR A 23 -3.13 5.67 2.41
C TYR A 23 -2.25 6.75 3.05
N ARG A 24 -2.76 7.97 3.26
CA ARG A 24 -2.04 9.06 3.92
C ARG A 24 -2.08 8.95 5.44
N ASP A 25 -3.28 8.84 6.00
CA ASP A 25 -3.47 9.00 7.46
C ASP A 25 -3.27 7.69 8.21
N VAL A 26 -3.56 6.54 7.59
CA VAL A 26 -3.42 5.21 8.21
C VAL A 26 -2.07 4.58 7.86
N LEU A 27 -1.70 4.59 6.58
CA LEU A 27 -0.43 4.02 6.10
C LEU A 27 0.74 5.02 6.05
N GLY A 28 0.52 6.29 6.40
CA GLY A 28 1.57 7.28 6.55
C GLY A 28 2.22 7.76 5.24
N MET A 29 1.61 7.50 4.08
CA MET A 29 2.16 7.97 2.80
C MET A 29 1.99 9.48 2.63
N THR A 30 2.86 10.09 1.84
CA THR A 30 2.80 11.55 1.59
C THR A 30 2.21 11.85 0.23
N GLN A 31 1.20 12.72 0.15
CA GLN A 31 0.63 13.11 -1.14
C GLN A 31 1.62 13.93 -1.98
N LEU A 32 1.72 13.56 -3.26
CA LEU A 32 2.55 14.20 -4.27
C LEU A 32 1.70 15.07 -5.22
N PRO A 33 2.31 16.10 -5.86
CA PRO A 33 1.68 16.81 -6.96
C PRO A 33 1.38 15.87 -8.14
N ARG A 34 0.22 16.06 -8.77
CA ARG A 34 -0.25 15.27 -9.92
C ARG A 34 -0.93 16.21 -10.94
N PRO A 35 -0.74 16.00 -12.27
CA PRO A 35 -1.55 16.68 -13.29
C PRO A 35 -3.04 16.34 -13.17
N ASP A 36 -3.92 17.16 -13.72
CA ASP A 36 -5.34 16.81 -13.79
C ASP A 36 -5.55 15.65 -14.79
N LEU A 37 -5.90 14.49 -14.26
CA LEU A 37 -6.11 13.23 -14.98
C LEU A 37 -7.45 12.58 -14.57
N GLY A 38 -8.37 13.37 -14.03
CA GLY A 38 -9.56 12.87 -13.33
C GLY A 38 -9.28 12.46 -11.88
N PRO A 39 -10.29 11.93 -11.17
CA PRO A 39 -10.22 11.64 -9.74
C PRO A 39 -9.12 10.64 -9.39
N GLY A 40 -8.29 10.99 -8.40
CA GLY A 40 -7.19 10.17 -7.93
C GLY A 40 -6.02 10.96 -7.36
N HIS A 41 -5.07 10.25 -6.77
CA HIS A 41 -3.93 10.83 -6.04
C HIS A 41 -2.64 10.11 -6.38
N TRP A 42 -1.51 10.81 -6.30
CA TRP A 42 -0.18 10.21 -6.28
C TRP A 42 0.37 10.33 -4.86
N LEU A 43 0.95 9.25 -4.36
CA LEU A 43 1.46 9.16 -3.00
C LEU A 43 2.90 8.66 -3.04
N ASP A 44 3.77 9.24 -2.21
CA ASP A 44 5.11 8.73 -1.93
C ASP A 44 5.06 7.66 -0.84
N ALA A 45 5.72 6.54 -1.13
CA ALA A 45 5.95 5.42 -0.24
C ALA A 45 7.46 5.09 -0.24
N GLY A 46 8.25 5.90 0.47
CA GLY A 46 9.69 5.69 0.61
C GLY A 46 10.48 5.93 -0.70
N GLY A 47 10.04 6.89 -1.51
CA GLY A 47 10.64 7.20 -2.81
C GLY A 47 10.12 6.38 -3.98
N GLN A 48 9.20 5.43 -3.76
CA GLN A 48 8.37 4.84 -4.82
C GLN A 48 6.97 5.44 -4.74
N GLN A 49 6.17 5.30 -5.81
CA GLN A 49 4.85 5.91 -5.86
C GLN A 49 3.71 4.88 -5.87
N VAL A 50 2.64 5.22 -5.17
CA VAL A 50 1.33 4.56 -5.28
C VAL A 50 0.36 5.54 -5.95
N HIS A 51 -0.20 5.13 -7.08
CA HIS A 51 -1.19 5.92 -7.81
C HIS A 51 -2.58 5.40 -7.50
N LEU A 52 -3.40 6.23 -6.87
CA LEU A 52 -4.82 5.95 -6.67
C LEU A 52 -5.60 6.41 -7.90
N MET A 53 -6.41 5.52 -8.45
CA MET A 53 -7.34 5.80 -9.55
C MET A 53 -8.75 5.49 -9.08
N GLU A 54 -9.66 6.47 -9.18
CA GLU A 54 -11.05 6.22 -8.82
C GLU A 54 -11.70 5.28 -9.84
N SER A 55 -12.17 4.12 -9.39
CA SER A 55 -12.83 3.10 -10.21
C SER A 55 -13.51 2.05 -9.34
N ASP A 56 -14.67 1.57 -9.76
CA ASP A 56 -15.37 0.40 -9.16
C ASP A 56 -14.69 -0.95 -9.47
N THR A 57 -13.57 -0.94 -10.19
CA THR A 57 -12.86 -2.16 -10.58
C THR A 57 -12.20 -2.80 -9.35
N GLN A 58 -12.66 -4.00 -9.01
CA GLN A 58 -12.11 -4.78 -7.90
C GLN A 58 -10.74 -5.40 -8.27
N PRO A 59 -9.77 -5.43 -7.35
CA PRO A 59 -8.49 -6.07 -7.58
C PRO A 59 -8.66 -7.60 -7.69
N PRO A 60 -7.91 -8.28 -8.58
CA PRO A 60 -7.85 -9.74 -8.61
C PRO A 60 -7.28 -10.29 -7.30
N GLY A 61 -7.88 -11.35 -6.75
CA GLY A 61 -7.75 -11.68 -5.32
C GLY A 61 -6.36 -11.97 -4.74
N ALA A 62 -5.34 -12.27 -5.55
CA ALA A 62 -3.97 -12.48 -5.06
C ALA A 62 -3.01 -11.32 -5.40
N ASN A 63 -3.48 -10.32 -6.15
CA ASN A 63 -2.67 -9.19 -6.56
C ASN A 63 -2.42 -8.28 -5.35
N HIS A 64 -1.15 -8.02 -5.08
CA HIS A 64 -0.72 -7.11 -4.03
C HIS A 64 0.47 -6.28 -4.48
N PHE A 65 0.75 -5.24 -3.71
CA PHE A 65 2.04 -4.56 -3.73
C PHE A 65 2.59 -4.54 -2.30
N ALA A 66 3.92 -4.61 -2.20
CA ALA A 66 4.61 -4.59 -0.93
C ALA A 66 5.20 -3.20 -0.67
N ILE A 67 4.97 -2.70 0.54
CA ILE A 67 5.63 -1.51 1.07
C ILE A 67 6.66 -1.94 2.12
N ARG A 68 7.81 -1.28 2.08
CA ARG A 68 8.88 -1.54 3.05
C ARG A 68 8.58 -0.83 4.36
N VAL A 69 8.77 -1.52 5.47
CA VAL A 69 8.72 -0.97 6.82
C VAL A 69 10.01 -1.31 7.57
N ASP A 70 10.42 -0.44 8.49
CA ASP A 70 11.63 -0.64 9.29
C ASP A 70 11.44 -1.72 10.37
N ASP A 71 10.22 -1.77 10.94
CA ASP A 71 9.81 -2.73 11.96
C ASP A 71 8.37 -3.17 11.69
N VAL A 72 8.19 -4.41 11.24
CA VAL A 72 6.85 -4.94 10.92
C VAL A 72 6.01 -5.18 12.18
N ASP A 73 6.65 -5.44 13.33
CA ASP A 73 5.96 -5.67 14.59
C ASP A 73 5.32 -4.37 15.09
N ALA A 74 6.09 -3.29 15.05
CA ALA A 74 5.62 -1.95 15.37
C ALA A 74 4.52 -1.51 14.40
N ALA A 75 4.74 -1.65 13.08
CA ALA A 75 3.75 -1.28 12.07
C ALA A 75 2.42 -2.03 12.24
N VAL A 76 2.47 -3.34 12.51
CA VAL A 76 1.26 -4.15 12.80
C VAL A 76 0.56 -3.66 14.05
N SER A 77 1.30 -3.35 15.12
CA SER A 77 0.70 -2.83 16.36
C SER A 77 -0.01 -1.49 16.14
N ASP A 78 0.62 -0.56 15.44
CA ASP A 78 0.07 0.77 15.16
C ASP A 78 -1.20 0.69 14.31
N LEU A 79 -1.22 -0.19 13.31
CA LEU A 79 -2.39 -0.41 12.46
C LEU A 79 -3.54 -1.05 13.22
N GLN A 80 -3.26 -2.05 14.07
CA GLN A 80 -4.28 -2.69 14.90
C GLN A 80 -4.89 -1.71 15.91
N GLN A 81 -4.09 -0.79 16.48
CA GLN A 81 -4.59 0.28 17.35
C GLN A 81 -5.53 1.26 16.63
N GLN A 82 -5.34 1.43 15.32
CA GLN A 82 -6.24 2.21 14.45
C GLN A 82 -7.46 1.41 13.96
N GLY A 83 -7.60 0.14 14.39
CA GLY A 83 -8.73 -0.71 14.01
C GLY A 83 -8.58 -1.41 12.66
N VAL A 84 -7.37 -1.43 12.08
CA VAL A 84 -7.09 -2.14 10.83
C VAL A 84 -6.81 -3.61 11.13
N GLU A 85 -7.48 -4.51 10.39
CA GLU A 85 -7.18 -5.93 10.44
C GLU A 85 -5.88 -6.21 9.67
N VAL A 86 -4.90 -6.79 10.35
CA VAL A 86 -3.60 -7.13 9.78
C VAL A 86 -3.24 -8.58 10.10
N HIS A 87 -2.92 -9.35 9.06
CA HIS A 87 -2.56 -10.76 9.13
C HIS A 87 -1.05 -10.93 9.06
N ARG A 88 -0.46 -11.36 10.18
CA ARG A 88 0.95 -11.80 10.24
C ARG A 88 1.11 -13.15 9.57
N VAL A 89 2.20 -13.31 8.82
CA VAL A 89 2.65 -14.64 8.35
C VAL A 89 3.95 -15.04 9.05
N PRO A 90 4.24 -16.34 9.18
CA PRO A 90 5.52 -16.81 9.68
C PRO A 90 6.68 -16.26 8.85
N LEU A 91 7.83 -16.02 9.50
CA LEU A 91 9.08 -15.68 8.81
C LEU A 91 9.35 -16.68 7.69
N THR A 92 9.52 -16.17 6.48
CA THR A 92 9.85 -16.98 5.30
C THR A 92 11.29 -16.66 4.89
N PRO A 93 12.23 -17.62 5.00
CA PRO A 93 13.63 -17.39 4.65
C PRO A 93 13.78 -16.79 3.25
N GLY A 94 14.51 -15.68 3.15
CA GLY A 94 14.72 -14.93 1.91
C GLY A 94 13.59 -13.99 1.48
N ALA A 95 12.40 -14.08 2.09
CA ALA A 95 11.30 -13.12 1.89
C ALA A 95 11.19 -12.10 3.04
N GLY A 96 11.81 -12.37 4.19
CA GLY A 96 11.80 -11.49 5.36
C GLY A 96 10.55 -11.63 6.21
N HIS A 97 10.33 -10.65 7.09
CA HIS A 97 9.13 -10.57 7.90
C HIS A 97 8.02 -9.88 7.10
N GLN A 98 6.84 -10.52 7.07
CA GLN A 98 5.73 -10.07 6.24
C GLN A 98 4.43 -9.99 7.05
N ALA A 99 3.60 -9.01 6.72
CA ALA A 99 2.23 -8.92 7.18
C ALA A 99 1.33 -8.39 6.05
N PHE A 100 0.05 -8.75 6.06
CA PHE A 100 -0.87 -8.40 5.00
C PHE A 100 -2.11 -7.72 5.56
N LEU A 101 -2.60 -6.72 4.84
CA LEU A 101 -3.85 -6.04 5.15
C LEU A 101 -4.62 -5.76 3.85
N HIS A 102 -5.93 -5.56 3.98
CA HIS A 102 -6.74 -5.01 2.91
C HIS A 102 -7.00 -3.53 3.18
N ASP A 103 -6.94 -2.72 2.13
CA ASP A 103 -7.52 -1.38 2.18
C ASP A 103 -9.07 -1.45 2.17
N PRO A 104 -9.78 -0.32 2.35
CA PRO A 104 -11.24 -0.29 2.31
C PRO A 104 -11.88 -0.77 0.99
N PHE A 105 -11.09 -0.87 -0.08
CA PHE A 105 -11.55 -1.21 -1.43
C PHE A 105 -11.17 -2.63 -1.85
N GLY A 106 -10.54 -3.40 -0.95
CA GLY A 106 -10.14 -4.79 -1.18
C GLY A 106 -8.75 -4.95 -1.80
N ASN A 107 -7.95 -3.88 -1.94
CA ASN A 107 -6.57 -4.00 -2.39
C ASN A 107 -5.71 -4.65 -1.29
N LEU A 108 -4.98 -5.70 -1.65
CA LEU A 108 -4.07 -6.38 -0.75
C LEU A 108 -2.74 -5.62 -0.68
N VAL A 109 -2.34 -5.21 0.52
CA VAL A 109 -1.07 -4.54 0.80
C VAL A 109 -0.21 -5.45 1.66
N GLU A 110 1.05 -5.64 1.27
CA GLU A 110 2.05 -6.32 2.09
C GLU A 110 2.93 -5.29 2.81
N LEU A 111 3.11 -5.47 4.12
CA LEU A 111 4.19 -4.84 4.88
C LEU A 111 5.38 -5.80 4.86
N ASN A 112 6.53 -5.32 4.39
CA ASN A 112 7.74 -6.12 4.27
C ASN A 112 8.91 -5.49 5.03
N GLN A 113 9.53 -6.27 5.90
CA GLN A 113 10.81 -5.97 6.52
C GLN A 113 11.83 -7.03 6.08
N PRO A 114 12.88 -6.66 5.32
CA PRO A 114 13.96 -7.58 4.97
C PRO A 114 14.64 -8.18 6.21
N GLU A 115 15.26 -9.35 6.04
CA GLU A 115 16.13 -9.96 7.06
C GLU A 115 17.36 -9.10 7.37
#